data_AF-A0A8F9XF06-F1
#
_entry.id   AF-A0A8F9XF06-F1
#
_cell.length_a   1.000
_cell.length_b   1.000
_cell.length_c   1.000
_cell.angle_alpha   90.00
_cell.angle_beta   90.00
_cell.angle_gamma   90.00
#
_symmetry.space_group_name_H-M   'P 1'
#
loop_
_entity.id
_entity.type
_entity.pdbx_description
1 polymer ?
#
loop_
_entity_poly.entity_id
_entity_poly.type
_entity_poly.pdbx_seq_one_letter_code
_entity_poly.pdbx_strand_id
1 'polypeptide(L)'
;MPGASLQTDAFVLGKRPPSDAFQTLTCFSAEHGPLLVLQRLPKKSAGTSTLLDLFDEAALVLEASNQGQLWFVKEVRLLARPAGIGQSYATLEVASRFAQLIARNHVAPESRADVYRLVHQAFAAFASAARADIALFKSLYRFARDQGYPLKEQWFPSLTAPDQTQVTTLLNRPLAGQSAAPADVARLQTSLEDYLRRETEILLD
;
A
#
# COMPACT_ATOMS: atom_id res chain seq x y z
N MET A 1 -10.40 -25.28 -22.74
CA MET A 1 -9.11 -24.55 -22.77
C MET A 1 -8.79 -24.18 -21.33
N PRO A 2 -7.66 -24.60 -20.74
CA PRO A 2 -7.25 -24.13 -19.42
C PRO A 2 -7.09 -22.61 -19.44
N GLY A 3 -7.42 -21.94 -18.32
CA GLY A 3 -7.26 -20.49 -18.21
C GLY A 3 -5.79 -20.08 -18.29
N ALA A 4 -5.50 -18.83 -18.64
CA ALA A 4 -4.14 -18.31 -18.57
C ALA A 4 -3.61 -18.44 -17.14
N SER A 5 -2.38 -18.95 -16.99
CA SER A 5 -1.70 -19.02 -15.68
C SER A 5 -0.76 -17.83 -15.51
N LEU A 6 -0.63 -17.36 -14.29
CA LEU A 6 0.21 -16.23 -13.90
C LEU A 6 0.94 -16.56 -12.59
N GLN A 7 2.24 -16.31 -12.54
CA GLN A 7 3.03 -16.41 -11.32
C GLN A 7 3.61 -15.03 -11.00
N THR A 8 3.43 -14.56 -9.76
CA THR A 8 3.93 -13.24 -9.37
C THR A 8 4.04 -13.07 -7.86
N ASP A 9 4.91 -12.16 -7.42
CA ASP A 9 4.95 -11.71 -6.04
C ASP A 9 4.04 -10.49 -5.89
N ALA A 10 3.23 -10.47 -4.84
CA ALA A 10 2.25 -9.41 -4.62
C ALA A 10 2.00 -9.12 -3.14
N PHE A 11 1.67 -7.85 -2.87
CA PHE A 11 1.12 -7.41 -1.59
C PHE A 11 -0.40 -7.49 -1.59
N VAL A 12 -0.99 -7.94 -0.50
CA VAL A 12 -2.44 -7.86 -0.26
C VAL A 12 -2.77 -6.48 0.29
N LEU A 13 -3.40 -5.63 -0.54
CA LEU A 13 -3.76 -4.26 -0.20
C LEU A 13 -5.22 -4.12 0.27
N GLY A 14 -6.09 -5.04 -0.14
CA GLY A 14 -7.49 -5.00 0.21
C GLY A 14 -8.05 -6.40 0.42
N LYS A 15 -8.97 -6.53 1.38
CA LYS A 15 -9.67 -7.77 1.72
C LYS A 15 -11.14 -7.46 1.90
N ARG A 16 -11.98 -7.92 0.98
CA ARG A 16 -13.44 -7.72 1.09
C ARG A 16 -14.06 -8.78 2.00
N PRO A 17 -15.24 -8.57 2.59
CA PRO A 17 -15.96 -9.65 3.25
C PRO A 17 -16.08 -10.88 2.34
N PRO A 18 -15.88 -12.10 2.86
CA PRO A 18 -16.07 -13.31 2.07
C PRO A 18 -17.43 -13.37 1.39
N SER A 19 -17.45 -13.88 0.17
CA SER A 19 -18.68 -14.20 -0.56
C SER A 19 -18.72 -15.70 -0.82
N ASP A 20 -19.72 -16.38 -0.26
CA ASP A 20 -19.88 -17.84 -0.29
C ASP A 20 -18.60 -18.59 0.16
N ALA A 21 -17.84 -19.16 -0.77
CA ALA A 21 -16.66 -19.97 -0.52
C ALA A 21 -15.34 -19.27 -0.86
N PHE A 22 -15.36 -17.97 -1.16
CA PHE A 22 -14.18 -17.23 -1.60
C PHE A 22 -13.93 -15.95 -0.79
N GLN A 23 -12.66 -15.69 -0.56
CA GLN A 23 -12.10 -14.46 -0.05
C GLN A 23 -11.62 -13.61 -1.24
N THR A 24 -12.23 -12.45 -1.44
CA THR A 24 -11.79 -11.50 -2.47
C THR A 24 -10.70 -10.60 -1.92
N LEU A 25 -9.59 -10.53 -2.65
CA LEU A 25 -8.38 -9.79 -2.32
C LEU A 25 -8.05 -8.83 -3.46
N THR A 26 -7.66 -7.61 -3.11
CA THR A 26 -6.99 -6.69 -4.04
C THR A 26 -5.49 -6.80 -3.77
N CYS A 27 -4.76 -7.30 -4.75
CA CYS A 27 -3.31 -7.46 -4.67
C CYS A 27 -2.60 -6.46 -5.58
N PHE A 28 -1.34 -6.14 -5.26
CA PHE A 28 -0.48 -5.32 -6.12
C PHE A 28 0.84 -6.02 -6.39
N SER A 29 1.14 -6.21 -7.66
CA SER A 29 2.37 -6.82 -8.17
C SER A 29 3.20 -5.78 -8.92
N ALA A 30 4.52 -5.86 -8.79
CA ALA A 30 5.44 -5.02 -9.56
C ALA A 30 5.30 -5.27 -11.08
N GLU A 31 5.06 -6.51 -11.49
CA GLU A 31 5.02 -6.91 -12.90
C GLU A 31 3.64 -6.62 -13.52
N HIS A 32 2.57 -6.92 -12.79
CA HIS A 32 1.20 -6.89 -13.34
C HIS A 32 0.34 -5.74 -12.81
N GLY A 33 0.83 -4.98 -11.82
CA GLY A 33 0.07 -3.91 -11.19
C GLY A 33 -1.06 -4.46 -10.30
N PRO A 34 -2.21 -3.77 -10.22
CA PRO A 34 -3.33 -4.21 -9.40
C PRO A 34 -4.00 -5.47 -9.98
N LEU A 35 -4.25 -6.45 -9.10
CA LEU A 35 -4.86 -7.73 -9.41
C LEU A 35 -6.06 -7.97 -8.50
N LEU A 36 -7.20 -8.39 -9.08
CA LEU A 36 -8.36 -8.85 -8.31
C LEU A 36 -8.30 -10.37 -8.17
N VAL A 37 -8.04 -10.84 -6.96
CA VAL A 37 -7.70 -12.22 -6.65
C VAL A 37 -8.79 -12.85 -5.77
N LEU A 38 -9.18 -14.09 -6.08
CA LEU A 38 -10.12 -14.91 -5.34
C LEU A 38 -9.37 -16.09 -4.71
N GLN A 39 -9.30 -16.11 -3.38
CA GLN A 39 -8.78 -17.25 -2.63
C GLN A 39 -9.94 -18.10 -2.11
N ARG A 40 -9.92 -19.41 -2.38
CA ARG A 40 -10.95 -20.31 -1.85
C ARG A 40 -10.77 -20.50 -0.34
N LEU A 41 -11.85 -20.36 0.41
CA LEU A 41 -11.88 -20.61 1.84
C LEU A 41 -12.01 -22.12 2.12
N PRO A 42 -11.21 -22.68 3.05
CA PRO A 42 -11.29 -24.09 3.39
C PRO A 42 -12.59 -24.41 4.15
N LYS A 43 -13.33 -25.43 3.70
CA LYS A 43 -14.52 -25.96 4.38
C LYS A 43 -14.10 -27.10 5.32
N LYS A 44 -13.71 -26.77 6.57
CA LYS A 44 -13.20 -27.66 7.65
C LYS A 44 -11.85 -28.33 7.38
N SER A 45 -10.90 -28.12 8.30
CA SER A 45 -9.63 -28.85 8.51
C SER A 45 -8.92 -29.43 7.28
N ALA A 46 -8.86 -28.68 6.19
CA ALA A 46 -7.92 -28.95 5.11
C ALA A 46 -6.57 -28.31 5.51
N GLY A 47 -5.65 -29.14 6.01
CA GLY A 47 -4.29 -28.72 6.34
C GLY A 47 -3.60 -28.05 5.14
N THR A 48 -2.67 -27.14 5.44
CA THR A 48 -1.68 -26.50 4.54
C THR A 48 -2.11 -25.37 3.59
N SER A 49 -3.38 -24.96 3.51
CA SER A 49 -3.71 -23.73 2.76
C SER A 49 -3.43 -22.49 3.60
N THR A 50 -2.33 -21.79 3.30
CA THR A 50 -2.03 -20.49 3.91
C THR A 50 -3.03 -19.46 3.43
N LEU A 51 -3.94 -19.04 4.32
CA LEU A 51 -4.84 -17.93 4.06
C LEU A 51 -4.07 -16.62 4.12
N LEU A 52 -4.25 -15.82 3.06
CA LEU A 52 -3.70 -14.49 2.99
C LEU A 52 -4.54 -13.52 3.82
N ASP A 53 -3.85 -12.59 4.45
CA ASP A 53 -4.45 -11.50 5.19
C ASP A 53 -3.97 -10.15 4.67
N LEU A 54 -4.58 -9.07 5.16
CA LEU A 54 -4.15 -7.72 4.84
C LEU A 54 -2.65 -7.54 5.14
N PHE A 55 -1.97 -6.84 4.23
CA PHE A 55 -0.55 -6.50 4.28
C PHE A 55 0.43 -7.66 4.08
N ASP A 56 -0.05 -8.88 3.87
CA ASP A 56 0.81 -9.99 3.51
C ASP A 56 1.51 -9.73 2.17
N GLU A 57 2.78 -10.11 2.11
CA GLU A 57 3.52 -10.29 0.87
C GLU A 57 3.58 -11.77 0.56
N ALA A 58 3.22 -12.17 -0.66
CA ALA A 58 3.21 -13.57 -1.05
C ALA A 58 3.59 -13.77 -2.51
N ALA A 59 4.27 -14.88 -2.77
CA ALA A 59 4.41 -15.45 -4.10
C ALA A 59 3.13 -16.24 -4.41
N LEU A 60 2.49 -15.90 -5.53
CA LEU A 60 1.19 -16.41 -5.95
C LEU A 60 1.32 -17.16 -7.28
N VAL A 61 0.65 -18.30 -7.37
CA VAL A 61 0.29 -18.93 -8.64
C VAL A 61 -1.20 -18.76 -8.84
N LEU A 62 -1.56 -18.09 -9.94
CA LEU A 62 -2.91 -17.64 -10.24
C LEU A 62 -3.40 -18.24 -11.57
N GLU A 63 -4.68 -18.59 -11.64
CA GLU A 63 -5.34 -18.98 -12.89
C GLU A 63 -6.44 -17.97 -13.23
N ALA A 64 -6.45 -17.48 -14.47
CA ALA A 64 -7.47 -16.55 -14.93
C ALA A 64 -8.83 -17.23 -15.03
N SER A 65 -9.89 -16.52 -14.64
CA SER A 65 -11.24 -16.86 -15.03
C SER A 65 -11.37 -16.80 -16.56
N ASN A 66 -12.34 -17.54 -17.12
CA ASN A 66 -12.65 -17.51 -18.55
C ASN A 66 -13.02 -16.11 -19.10
N GLN A 67 -13.25 -15.11 -18.22
CA GLN A 67 -13.59 -13.73 -18.56
C GLN A 67 -12.45 -12.71 -18.27
N GLY A 68 -11.25 -13.18 -17.92
CA GLY A 68 -10.00 -12.39 -18.00
C GLY A 68 -9.74 -11.31 -16.94
N GLN A 69 -10.70 -10.98 -16.06
CA GLN A 69 -10.52 -9.92 -15.04
C GLN A 69 -10.36 -10.42 -13.60
N LEU A 70 -10.60 -11.71 -13.36
CA LEU A 70 -10.54 -12.33 -12.04
C LEU A 70 -9.51 -13.46 -12.04
N TRP A 71 -8.69 -13.49 -10.99
CA TRP A 71 -7.63 -14.50 -10.80
C TRP A 71 -7.96 -15.41 -9.63
N PHE A 72 -7.87 -16.72 -9.81
CA PHE A 72 -8.06 -17.71 -8.75
C PHE A 72 -6.72 -18.19 -8.23
N VAL A 73 -6.58 -18.18 -6.90
CA VAL A 73 -5.38 -18.68 -6.24
C VAL A 73 -5.28 -20.21 -6.39
N LYS A 74 -4.17 -20.68 -6.95
CA LYS A 74 -3.78 -22.10 -6.98
C LYS A 74 -2.81 -22.43 -5.86
N GLU A 75 -1.76 -21.63 -5.73
CA GLU A 75 -0.72 -21.81 -4.73
C GLU A 75 -0.37 -20.48 -4.08
N VAL A 76 -0.03 -20.56 -2.79
CA VAL A 76 0.39 -19.42 -1.98
C VAL A 76 1.67 -19.81 -1.25
N ARG A 77 2.70 -18.98 -1.39
CA ARG A 77 3.86 -18.99 -0.49
C ARG A 77 4.00 -17.62 0.14
N LEU A 78 3.71 -17.54 1.44
CA LEU A 78 3.89 -16.32 2.22
C LEU A 78 5.38 -15.96 2.25
N LEU A 79 5.70 -14.73 1.84
CA LEU A 79 7.06 -14.18 1.84
C LEU A 79 7.28 -13.35 3.10
N ALA A 80 6.32 -12.49 3.46
CA ALA A 80 6.36 -11.68 4.66
C ALA A 80 4.96 -11.44 5.21
N ARG A 81 4.87 -11.38 6.55
CA ARG A 81 3.67 -10.94 7.28
C ARG A 81 4.09 -9.89 8.30
N PRO A 82 3.81 -8.59 8.05
CA PRO A 82 4.18 -7.50 8.96
C PRO A 82 3.32 -7.49 10.24
N ALA A 83 3.49 -8.51 11.10
CA ALA A 83 2.64 -8.76 12.27
C ALA A 83 2.59 -7.59 13.29
N GLY A 84 3.59 -6.70 13.27
CA GLY A 84 3.61 -5.49 14.09
C GLY A 84 2.50 -4.49 13.76
N ILE A 85 1.98 -4.48 12.52
CA ILE A 85 0.92 -3.54 12.11
C ILE A 85 -0.35 -3.74 12.95
N GLY A 86 -0.71 -4.98 13.24
CA GLY A 86 -1.93 -5.31 13.99
C GLY A 86 -1.85 -5.07 15.50
N GLN A 87 -0.69 -4.66 16.03
CA GLN A 87 -0.49 -4.49 17.48
C GLN A 87 -1.05 -3.16 18.03
N SER A 88 -1.31 -2.20 17.15
CA SER A 88 -1.85 -0.88 17.52
C SER A 88 -2.93 -0.48 16.53
N TYR A 89 -4.09 -0.06 17.05
CA TYR A 89 -5.19 0.42 16.21
C TYR A 89 -4.75 1.60 15.34
N ALA A 90 -3.98 2.55 15.89
CA ALA A 90 -3.48 3.70 15.15
C ALA A 90 -2.54 3.29 14.01
N THR A 91 -1.69 2.28 14.23
CA THR A 91 -0.81 1.74 13.18
C THR A 91 -1.61 1.01 12.12
N LEU A 92 -2.60 0.22 12.52
CA LEU A 92 -3.49 -0.50 11.62
C LEU A 92 -4.26 0.49 10.72
N GLU A 93 -4.81 1.56 11.29
CA GLU A 93 -5.52 2.61 10.56
C GLU A 93 -4.61 3.27 9.50
N VAL A 94 -3.39 3.64 9.89
CA VAL A 94 -2.39 4.21 8.97
C VAL A 94 -2.02 3.23 7.84
N ALA A 95 -1.77 1.96 8.17
CA ALA A 95 -1.42 0.94 7.17
C ALA A 95 -2.58 0.65 6.22
N SER A 96 -3.81 0.55 6.74
CA SER A 96 -5.03 0.38 5.95
C SER A 96 -5.24 1.55 5.01
N ARG A 97 -5.07 2.78 5.50
CA ARG A 97 -5.18 3.99 4.67
C ARG A 97 -4.17 3.99 3.53
N PHE A 98 -2.92 3.67 3.82
CA PHE A 98 -1.88 3.59 2.79
C PHE A 98 -2.13 2.46 1.78
N ALA A 99 -2.60 1.29 2.24
CA ALA A 99 -2.94 0.19 1.36
C ALA A 99 -4.11 0.55 0.42
N GLN A 100 -5.13 1.24 0.93
CA GLN A 100 -6.26 1.73 0.13
C GLN A 100 -5.84 2.79 -0.88
N LEU A 101 -4.93 3.70 -0.52
CA LEU A 101 -4.33 4.66 -1.45
C LEU A 101 -3.75 3.92 -2.67
N ILE A 102 -2.89 2.93 -2.46
CA ILE A 102 -2.28 2.20 -3.58
C ILE A 102 -3.33 1.39 -4.35
N ALA A 103 -4.27 0.73 -3.66
CA ALA A 103 -5.27 -0.13 -4.28
C ALA A 103 -6.26 0.60 -5.21
N ARG A 104 -6.46 1.90 -4.98
CA ARG A 104 -7.46 2.71 -5.70
C ARG A 104 -6.90 3.54 -6.83
N ASN A 105 -5.60 3.80 -6.81
CA ASN A 105 -4.96 4.64 -7.78
C ASN A 105 -4.36 3.79 -8.91
N HIS A 106 -4.49 4.28 -10.13
CA HIS A 106 -3.76 3.68 -11.25
C HIS A 106 -2.27 3.87 -11.02
N VAL A 107 -1.49 2.80 -11.25
CA VAL A 107 -0.02 2.87 -11.23
C VAL A 107 0.49 2.48 -12.60
N ALA A 108 1.09 3.47 -13.27
CA ALA A 108 1.68 3.31 -14.58
C ALA A 108 2.74 2.19 -14.57
N PRO A 109 2.86 1.36 -15.63
CA PRO A 109 3.80 0.24 -15.70
C PRO A 109 5.23 0.56 -15.25
N GLU A 110 5.77 1.70 -15.67
CA GLU A 110 7.10 2.19 -15.36
C GLU A 110 7.33 2.49 -13.87
N SER A 111 6.27 2.84 -13.13
CA SER A 111 6.35 3.17 -11.69
C SER A 111 6.05 1.97 -10.78
N ARG A 112 5.58 0.83 -11.33
CA ARG A 112 5.11 -0.29 -10.50
C ARG A 112 6.18 -0.88 -9.60
N ALA A 113 7.41 -1.03 -10.10
CA ALA A 113 8.52 -1.56 -9.31
C ALA A 113 8.87 -0.63 -8.14
N ASP A 114 8.85 0.69 -8.37
CA ASP A 114 9.11 1.67 -7.33
C ASP A 114 7.98 1.74 -6.29
N VAL A 115 6.73 1.67 -6.74
CA VAL A 115 5.56 1.59 -5.84
C VAL A 115 5.58 0.29 -5.04
N TYR A 116 5.94 -0.85 -5.64
CA TYR A 116 6.07 -2.13 -4.94
C TYR A 116 7.11 -2.03 -3.80
N ARG A 117 8.29 -1.47 -4.11
CA ARG A 117 9.34 -1.21 -3.12
C ARG A 117 8.88 -0.21 -2.06
N LEU A 118 8.10 0.80 -2.42
CA LEU A 118 7.51 1.75 -1.49
C LEU A 118 6.54 1.05 -0.52
N VAL A 119 5.67 0.16 -1.01
CA VAL A 119 4.76 -0.64 -0.19
C VAL A 119 5.52 -1.50 0.81
N HIS A 120 6.53 -2.24 0.34
CA HIS A 120 7.39 -3.04 1.20
C HIS A 120 8.02 -2.19 2.31
N GLN A 121 8.63 -1.05 1.95
CA GLN A 121 9.27 -0.14 2.91
C GLN A 121 8.27 0.48 3.90
N ALA A 122 7.09 0.87 3.44
CA ALA A 122 6.05 1.47 4.25
C ALA A 122 5.49 0.46 5.26
N PHE A 123 5.14 -0.75 4.85
CA PHE A 123 4.63 -1.79 5.76
C PHE A 123 5.67 -2.24 6.77
N ALA A 124 6.94 -2.37 6.38
CA ALA A 124 8.03 -2.61 7.32
C ALA A 124 8.17 -1.48 8.35
N ALA A 125 8.05 -0.22 7.91
CA ALA A 125 8.08 0.94 8.80
C ALA A 125 6.87 0.97 9.74
N PHE A 126 5.66 0.71 9.26
CA PHE A 126 4.46 0.65 10.11
C PHE A 126 4.57 -0.49 11.14
N ALA A 127 5.10 -1.64 10.76
CA ALA A 127 5.27 -2.78 11.66
C ALA A 127 6.30 -2.56 12.77
N SER A 128 7.25 -1.64 12.60
CA SER A 128 8.40 -1.48 13.50
C SER A 128 8.52 -0.10 14.16
N ALA A 129 7.88 0.94 13.63
CA ALA A 129 8.13 2.32 14.04
C ALA A 129 7.07 2.88 15.00
N ALA A 130 7.54 3.54 16.06
CA ALA A 130 6.71 4.37 16.94
C ALA A 130 6.12 5.62 16.24
N ARG A 131 6.59 5.95 15.04
CA ARG A 131 6.22 7.16 14.27
C ARG A 131 5.58 6.83 12.93
N ALA A 132 4.50 6.04 12.98
CA ALA A 132 3.72 5.65 11.80
C ALA A 132 3.14 6.88 11.05
N ASP A 133 2.86 7.97 11.76
CA ASP A 133 2.46 9.28 11.22
C ASP A 133 3.47 9.82 10.20
N ILE A 134 4.75 9.84 10.57
CA ILE A 134 5.81 10.34 9.68
C ILE A 134 6.07 9.36 8.53
N ALA A 135 5.99 8.06 8.80
CA ALA A 135 6.12 7.04 7.76
C ALA A 135 5.02 7.22 6.70
N LEU A 136 3.77 7.48 7.11
CA LEU A 136 2.66 7.75 6.19
C LEU A 136 2.90 9.00 5.36
N PHE A 137 3.26 10.11 6.01
CA PHE A 137 3.57 11.38 5.33
C PHE A 137 4.64 11.20 4.24
N LYS A 138 5.73 10.51 4.58
CA LYS A 138 6.80 10.20 3.61
C LYS A 138 6.31 9.34 2.46
N SER A 139 5.52 8.32 2.77
CA SER A 139 5.00 7.40 1.76
C SER A 139 4.04 8.09 0.80
N LEU A 140 3.18 8.98 1.30
CA LEU A 140 2.28 9.80 0.48
C LEU A 140 3.08 10.72 -0.45
N TYR A 141 4.06 11.45 0.08
CA TYR A 141 4.92 12.31 -0.72
C TYR A 141 5.66 11.53 -1.82
N ARG A 142 6.24 10.38 -1.47
CA ARG A 142 6.97 9.54 -2.42
C ARG A 142 6.04 8.95 -3.48
N PHE A 143 4.86 8.46 -3.09
CA PHE A 143 3.88 7.93 -4.02
C PHE A 143 3.51 8.98 -5.07
N ALA A 144 3.10 10.19 -4.65
CA ALA A 144 2.72 11.24 -5.58
C ALA A 144 3.89 11.71 -6.47
N ARG A 145 5.10 11.83 -5.91
CA ARG A 145 6.30 12.12 -6.70
C ARG A 145 6.59 11.05 -7.75
N ASP A 146 6.50 9.77 -7.38
CA ASP A 146 6.81 8.63 -8.24
C ASP A 146 5.68 8.40 -9.29
N GLN A 147 4.51 9.03 -9.11
CA GLN A 147 3.45 9.18 -10.12
C GLN A 147 3.66 10.41 -11.03
N GLY A 148 4.74 11.18 -10.85
CA GLY A 148 5.09 12.31 -11.71
C GLY A 148 4.46 13.64 -11.32
N TYR A 149 3.79 13.74 -10.17
CA TYR A 149 3.18 15.00 -9.74
C TYR A 149 4.24 16.01 -9.24
N PRO A 150 4.12 17.30 -9.60
CA PRO A 150 5.16 18.33 -9.39
C PRO A 150 5.17 18.89 -7.96
N LEU A 151 5.41 18.02 -6.96
CA LEU A 151 5.37 18.40 -5.55
C LEU A 151 6.41 19.46 -5.18
N LYS A 152 7.58 19.46 -5.82
CA LYS A 152 8.66 20.40 -5.51
C LYS A 152 8.43 21.78 -6.13
N GLU A 153 7.72 21.82 -7.25
CA GLU A 153 7.51 23.00 -8.05
C GLU A 153 6.19 23.70 -7.69
N GLN A 154 5.18 22.95 -7.24
CA GLN A 154 3.85 23.50 -6.93
C GLN A 154 3.52 23.45 -5.44
N TRP A 155 3.49 22.26 -4.83
CA TRP A 155 3.08 22.13 -3.42
C TRP A 155 4.10 22.74 -2.45
N PHE A 156 5.36 22.34 -2.55
CA PHE A 156 6.40 22.75 -1.59
C PHE A 156 6.60 24.28 -1.54
N PRO A 157 6.64 25.02 -2.67
CA PRO A 157 6.78 26.48 -2.63
C PRO A 157 5.55 27.21 -2.08
N SER A 158 4.38 26.56 -2.05
CA SER A 158 3.16 27.14 -1.45
C SER A 158 3.19 27.15 0.09
N LEU A 159 4.11 26.37 0.70
CA LEU A 159 4.25 26.28 2.15
C LEU A 159 4.98 27.50 2.72
N THR A 160 4.72 27.81 4.00
CA THR A 160 5.49 28.81 4.74
C THR A 160 6.95 28.38 4.92
N ALA A 161 7.88 29.33 5.10
CA ALA A 161 9.31 28.99 5.28
C ALA A 161 9.59 28.02 6.48
N PRO A 162 8.92 28.14 7.64
CA PRO A 162 9.02 27.15 8.71
C PRO A 162 8.54 25.76 8.28
N ASP A 163 7.44 25.69 7.52
CA ASP A 163 6.89 24.43 7.03
C ASP A 163 7.79 23.78 5.98
N GLN A 164 8.38 24.56 5.08
CA GLN A 164 9.37 24.06 4.11
C GLN A 164 10.58 23.43 4.83
N THR A 165 11.06 24.07 5.89
CA THR A 165 12.15 23.54 6.72
C THR A 165 11.74 22.23 7.41
N GLN A 166 10.52 22.18 7.94
CA GLN A 166 10.00 21.00 8.60
C GLN A 166 9.80 19.85 7.61
N VAL A 167 9.20 20.07 6.45
CA VAL A 167 9.04 19.07 5.38
C VAL A 167 10.41 18.54 4.94
N THR A 168 11.39 19.41 4.73
CA THR A 168 12.76 19.01 4.39
C THR A 168 13.35 18.09 5.46
N THR A 169 13.15 18.43 6.73
CA THR A 169 13.62 17.62 7.87
C THR A 169 12.90 16.27 7.92
N LEU A 170 11.58 16.27 7.75
CA LEU A 170 10.78 15.05 7.70
C LEU A 170 11.30 14.14 6.60
N LEU A 171 11.36 14.60 5.35
CA LEU A 171 11.73 13.77 4.20
C LEU A 171 13.15 13.19 4.31
N ASN A 172 14.13 13.97 4.76
CA ASN A 172 15.54 13.58 4.71
C ASN A 172 16.07 12.87 5.97
N ARG A 173 15.41 13.01 7.13
CA ARG A 173 15.87 12.37 8.37
C ARG A 173 15.26 10.97 8.58
N PRO A 174 16.04 9.95 8.96
CA PRO A 174 15.52 8.61 9.27
C PRO A 174 14.46 8.64 10.38
N LEU A 175 13.49 7.72 10.37
CA LEU A 175 12.36 7.69 11.32
C LEU A 175 12.81 7.68 12.79
N ALA A 176 13.85 6.90 13.11
CA ALA A 176 14.39 6.80 14.48
C ALA A 176 14.94 8.13 15.02
N GLY A 177 15.31 9.07 14.15
CA GLY A 177 15.78 10.39 14.56
C GLY A 177 14.70 11.47 14.60
N GLN A 178 13.45 11.14 14.28
CA GLN A 178 12.40 12.16 14.14
C GLN A 178 11.85 12.62 15.49
N SER A 179 11.83 13.94 15.67
CA SER A 179 11.30 14.59 16.89
C SER A 179 10.16 15.57 16.60
N ALA A 180 9.66 15.63 15.37
CA ALA A 180 8.54 16.49 14.99
C ALA A 180 7.31 16.19 15.86
N ALA A 181 6.60 17.23 16.30
CA ALA A 181 5.36 17.04 17.05
C ALA A 181 4.29 16.40 16.14
N PRO A 182 3.48 15.44 16.63
CA PRO A 182 2.44 14.81 15.82
C PRO A 182 1.46 15.81 15.19
N ALA A 183 1.14 16.91 15.89
CA ALA A 183 0.26 17.95 15.37
C ALA A 183 0.85 18.67 14.14
N ASP A 184 2.16 18.90 14.12
CA ASP A 184 2.83 19.50 12.96
C ASP A 184 2.84 18.55 11.76
N VAL A 185 3.10 17.26 12.01
CA VAL A 185 3.07 16.23 10.98
C VAL A 185 1.67 16.12 10.39
N ALA A 186 0.63 16.07 11.24
CA ALA A 186 -0.76 16.01 10.81
C ALA A 186 -1.14 17.23 9.95
N ARG A 187 -0.79 18.44 10.38
CA ARG A 187 -1.05 19.67 9.62
C ARG A 187 -0.38 19.68 8.25
N LEU A 188 0.89 19.27 8.18
CA LEU A 188 1.62 19.18 6.92
C LEU A 188 1.07 18.07 6.01
N GLN A 189 0.63 16.97 6.59
CA GLN A 189 -0.02 15.90 5.86
C GLN A 189 -1.35 16.36 5.28
N THR A 190 -2.21 17.04 6.05
CA THR A 190 -3.45 17.65 5.54
C THR A 190 -3.17 18.63 4.41
N SER A 191 -2.16 19.49 4.54
CA SER A 191 -1.76 20.40 3.45
C SER A 191 -1.37 19.66 2.17
N LEU A 192 -0.60 18.57 2.28
CA LEU A 192 -0.25 17.73 1.14
C LEU A 192 -1.48 17.06 0.54
N GLU A 193 -2.34 16.48 1.36
CA GLU A 193 -3.57 15.81 0.92
C GLU A 193 -4.51 16.78 0.21
N ASP A 194 -4.70 17.99 0.74
CA ASP A 194 -5.52 19.03 0.14
C ASP A 194 -4.98 19.45 -1.23
N TYR A 195 -3.66 19.59 -1.35
CA TYR A 195 -3.03 19.82 -2.65
C TYR A 195 -3.30 18.67 -3.63
N LEU A 196 -3.10 17.42 -3.20
CA LEU A 196 -3.31 16.26 -4.05
C LEU A 196 -4.75 16.16 -4.53
N ARG A 197 -5.74 16.45 -3.69
CA ARG A 197 -7.16 16.45 -4.10
C ARG A 197 -7.49 17.52 -5.13
N ARG A 198 -6.86 18.69 -5.04
CA ARG A 198 -7.15 19.82 -5.92
C ARG A 198 -6.44 19.73 -7.26
N GLU A 199 -5.18 19.30 -7.23
CA GLU A 199 -4.26 19.44 -8.36
C GLU A 199 -3.92 18.10 -9.04
N THR A 200 -4.41 16.96 -8.53
CA THR A 200 -4.08 15.63 -9.05
C THR A 200 -5.31 14.73 -9.16
N GLU A 201 -5.14 13.61 -9.84
CA GLU A 201 -6.17 12.56 -9.93
C GLU A 201 -6.04 11.51 -8.81
N ILE A 202 -5.16 11.73 -7.83
CA ILE A 202 -4.96 10.79 -6.74
C ILE A 202 -6.20 10.72 -5.83
N LEU A 203 -6.75 9.52 -5.70
CA LEU A 203 -7.85 9.19 -4.80
C LEU A 203 -7.32 8.90 -3.39
N LEU A 204 -7.65 9.75 -2.41
CA LEU A 204 -7.19 9.65 -1.02
C LEU A 204 -8.19 9.00 -0.05
N ASP A 205 -9.50 9.04 -0.33
CA ASP A 205 -10.59 8.55 0.54
C ASP A 205 -11.49 7.55 -0.13
#